data_AF-B2G3W8-F1
#
_entry.id   AF-B2G3W8-F1
#
_cell.length_a   1.000
_cell.length_b   1.000
_cell.length_c   1.000
_cell.angle_alpha   90.00
_cell.angle_beta   90.00
_cell.angle_gamma   90.00
#
_symmetry.space_group_name_H-M   'P 1'
#
loop_
_entity.id
_entity.type
_entity.pdbx_description
1 polymer ?
#
loop_
_entity_poly.entity_id
_entity_poly.type
_entity_poly.pdbx_seq_one_letter_code
_entity_poly.pdbx_strand_id
1 'polypeptide(L)'
;MNVWIAASDGRTSIVEKLLQENYQRNGNIKDPNGYTPVHAAAAYGHIELLRKLCQEYGGDINVKDSDGDTPLHHCEDVHTAKVIVEELDGDISLQNEEGKTALQSAEEDAEFPELIQYLRVKSGISADEDSLGIDANQWAQFKDNIRYTMETEPANDDPESMARRQRLEEILRGDNPEQELQSYIREVIRSQSATENDPEAPETKRRK
;
A
#
# COMPACT_ATOMS: atom_id res chain seq x y z
N MET A 1 -31.39 -15.02 9.98
CA MET A 1 -30.32 -14.59 9.06
C MET A 1 -30.59 -13.16 8.67
N ASN A 2 -29.65 -12.25 8.93
CA ASN A 2 -29.73 -10.88 8.47
C ASN A 2 -29.00 -10.74 7.11
N VAL A 3 -29.06 -9.56 6.53
CA VAL A 3 -28.53 -9.26 5.19
C VAL A 3 -27.00 -9.27 5.13
N TRP A 4 -26.31 -8.84 6.20
CA TRP A 4 -24.85 -8.89 6.29
C TRP A 4 -24.36 -10.34 6.31
N ILE A 5 -24.94 -11.21 7.15
CA ILE A 5 -24.62 -12.64 7.18
C ILE A 5 -24.94 -13.31 5.82
N ALA A 6 -26.07 -12.97 5.21
CA ALA A 6 -26.41 -13.50 3.89
C ALA A 6 -25.41 -13.06 2.81
N ALA A 7 -24.87 -11.85 2.93
CA ALA A 7 -23.85 -11.33 2.03
C ALA A 7 -22.48 -11.98 2.27
N SER A 8 -22.07 -12.16 3.52
CA SER A 8 -20.85 -12.90 3.89
C SER A 8 -20.88 -14.35 3.40
N ASP A 9 -22.05 -14.98 3.41
CA ASP A 9 -22.26 -16.34 2.89
C ASP A 9 -22.43 -16.39 1.35
N GLY A 10 -22.42 -15.27 0.64
CA GLY A 10 -22.61 -15.20 -0.81
C GLY A 10 -24.02 -15.60 -1.27
N ARG A 11 -25.02 -15.57 -0.38
CA ARG A 11 -26.40 -16.01 -0.68
C ARG A 11 -27.17 -14.90 -1.40
N THR A 12 -26.79 -14.65 -2.65
CA THR A 12 -27.32 -13.55 -3.48
C THR A 12 -28.84 -13.45 -3.45
N SER A 13 -29.57 -14.56 -3.66
CA SER A 13 -31.04 -14.55 -3.65
C SER A 13 -31.64 -14.14 -2.30
N ILE A 14 -30.98 -14.46 -1.18
CA ILE A 14 -31.43 -14.05 0.15
C ILE A 14 -31.15 -12.57 0.37
N VAL A 15 -29.96 -12.09 -0.04
CA VAL A 15 -29.62 -10.67 0.04
C VAL A 15 -30.62 -9.83 -0.75
N GLU A 16 -30.88 -10.19 -2.01
CA GLU A 16 -31.84 -9.49 -2.87
C GLU A 16 -33.25 -9.44 -2.24
N LYS A 17 -33.74 -10.58 -1.74
CA LYS A 17 -35.03 -10.64 -1.05
C LYS A 17 -35.06 -9.72 0.17
N LEU A 18 -34.04 -9.77 1.02
CA LEU A 18 -33.98 -8.94 2.23
C LEU A 18 -33.91 -7.45 1.89
N LEU A 19 -33.15 -7.06 0.87
CA LEU A 19 -33.06 -5.68 0.41
C LEU A 19 -34.40 -5.18 -0.12
N GLN A 20 -35.13 -6.00 -0.87
CA GLN A 20 -36.46 -5.66 -1.41
C GLN A 20 -37.52 -5.55 -0.32
N GLU A 21 -37.58 -6.50 0.61
CA GLU A 21 -38.65 -6.58 1.62
C GLU A 21 -38.43 -5.60 2.79
N ASN A 22 -37.20 -5.44 3.25
CA ASN A 22 -36.91 -4.77 4.53
C ASN A 22 -36.18 -3.43 4.37
N TYR A 23 -35.48 -3.21 3.25
CA TYR A 23 -34.55 -2.09 3.10
C TYR A 23 -34.79 -1.23 1.86
N GLN A 24 -35.98 -1.31 1.26
CA GLN A 24 -36.38 -0.46 0.13
C GLN A 24 -35.35 -0.47 -1.02
N ARG A 25 -34.71 -1.62 -1.25
CA ARG A 25 -33.63 -1.83 -2.22
C ARG A 25 -32.37 -0.98 -2.00
N ASN A 26 -32.11 -0.54 -0.77
CA ASN A 26 -30.91 0.23 -0.42
C ASN A 26 -29.73 -0.70 -0.06
N GLY A 27 -28.69 -0.73 -0.90
CA GLY A 27 -27.45 -1.47 -0.66
C GLY A 27 -26.52 -0.86 0.40
N ASN A 28 -26.76 0.38 0.85
CA ASN A 28 -25.92 1.12 1.80
C ASN A 28 -26.35 0.97 3.27
N ILE A 29 -27.09 -0.09 3.57
CA ILE A 29 -27.51 -0.38 4.93
C ILE A 29 -26.32 -0.75 5.82
N LYS A 30 -26.19 -0.04 6.92
CA LYS A 30 -25.10 -0.19 7.87
C LYS A 30 -25.54 -1.00 9.09
N ASP A 31 -24.69 -1.90 9.54
CA ASP A 31 -24.81 -2.50 10.86
C ASP A 31 -24.31 -1.51 11.95
N PRO A 32 -24.31 -1.87 13.25
CA PRO A 32 -23.82 -0.98 14.31
C PRO A 32 -22.36 -0.54 14.17
N ASN A 33 -21.54 -1.29 13.43
CA ASN A 33 -20.14 -0.97 13.14
C ASN A 33 -19.99 -0.22 11.82
N GLY A 34 -21.08 0.24 11.20
CA GLY A 34 -20.99 0.93 9.91
C GLY A 34 -20.79 -0.01 8.72
N TYR A 35 -20.73 -1.32 8.96
CA TYR A 35 -20.43 -2.35 7.97
C TYR A 35 -21.63 -2.56 7.04
N THR A 36 -21.37 -2.72 5.74
CA THR A 36 -22.42 -2.84 4.72
C THR A 36 -22.39 -4.22 4.05
N PRO A 37 -23.46 -4.64 3.36
CA PRO A 37 -23.41 -5.83 2.50
C PRO A 37 -22.31 -5.76 1.43
N VAL A 38 -21.91 -4.56 1.01
CA VAL A 38 -20.81 -4.35 0.05
C VAL A 38 -19.47 -4.75 0.69
N HIS A 39 -19.21 -4.32 1.94
CA HIS A 39 -18.04 -4.78 2.67
C HIS A 39 -18.02 -6.31 2.80
N ALA A 40 -19.14 -6.91 3.22
CA ALA A 40 -19.25 -8.37 3.35
C ALA A 40 -18.99 -9.10 2.03
N ALA A 41 -19.56 -8.63 0.92
CA ALA A 41 -19.35 -9.25 -0.38
C ALA A 41 -17.90 -9.09 -0.86
N ALA A 42 -17.26 -7.95 -0.59
CA ALA A 42 -15.86 -7.69 -0.93
C ALA A 42 -14.90 -8.55 -0.09
N ALA A 43 -15.14 -8.67 1.21
CA ALA A 43 -14.28 -9.41 2.13
C ALA A 43 -14.19 -10.89 1.79
N TYR A 44 -15.34 -11.49 1.44
CA TYR A 44 -15.43 -12.92 1.15
C TYR A 44 -15.40 -13.25 -0.35
N GLY A 45 -15.07 -12.28 -1.20
CA GLY A 45 -14.86 -12.48 -2.64
C GLY A 45 -16.11 -12.83 -3.45
N HIS A 46 -17.30 -12.41 -3.00
CA HIS A 46 -18.57 -12.67 -3.69
C HIS A 46 -18.81 -11.68 -4.83
N ILE A 47 -17.99 -11.77 -5.89
CA ILE A 47 -17.96 -10.83 -7.03
C ILE A 47 -19.35 -10.58 -7.64
N GLU A 48 -20.13 -11.62 -7.90
CA GLU A 48 -21.46 -11.48 -8.51
C GLU A 48 -22.43 -10.71 -7.61
N LEU A 49 -22.36 -10.97 -6.30
CA LEU A 49 -23.14 -10.24 -5.32
C LEU A 49 -22.66 -8.78 -5.22
N LEU A 50 -21.35 -8.57 -5.20
CA LEU A 50 -20.72 -7.24 -5.13
C LEU A 50 -21.18 -6.35 -6.30
N ARG A 51 -21.11 -6.86 -7.54
CA ARG A 51 -21.62 -6.18 -8.73
C ARG A 51 -23.09 -5.84 -8.60
N LYS A 52 -23.92 -6.80 -8.21
CA LYS A 52 -25.37 -6.60 -8.01
C LYS A 52 -25.65 -5.51 -6.99
N LEU A 53 -24.98 -5.54 -5.84
CA LEU A 53 -25.16 -4.54 -4.78
C LEU A 53 -24.86 -3.13 -5.31
N CYS A 54 -23.76 -2.95 -6.03
CA CYS A 54 -23.38 -1.64 -6.55
C CYS A 54 -24.29 -1.18 -7.70
N GLN A 55 -24.56 -2.04 -8.67
CA GLN A 55 -25.24 -1.67 -9.92
C GLN A 55 -26.77 -1.64 -9.80
N GLU A 56 -27.36 -2.56 -9.02
CA GLU A 56 -28.82 -2.71 -8.93
C GLU A 56 -29.41 -2.15 -7.63
N TYR A 57 -28.62 -2.07 -6.56
CA TYR A 57 -29.06 -1.63 -5.24
C TYR A 57 -28.36 -0.34 -4.77
N GLY A 58 -27.55 0.27 -5.63
CA GLY A 58 -26.88 1.55 -5.38
C GLY A 58 -25.87 1.51 -4.23
N GLY A 59 -25.29 0.34 -3.95
CA GLY A 59 -24.22 0.17 -2.98
C GLY A 59 -23.01 1.03 -3.35
N ASP A 60 -22.52 1.79 -2.39
CA ASP A 60 -21.32 2.60 -2.50
C ASP A 60 -20.09 1.73 -2.25
N ILE A 61 -19.20 1.61 -3.24
CA ILE A 61 -17.98 0.82 -3.13
C ILE A 61 -16.89 1.49 -2.29
N ASN A 62 -17.04 2.79 -2.03
CA ASN A 62 -16.10 3.62 -1.27
C ASN A 62 -16.65 3.97 0.12
N VAL A 63 -17.76 3.33 0.52
CA VAL A 63 -18.35 3.51 1.84
C VAL A 63 -17.35 3.13 2.93
N LYS A 64 -17.32 3.90 4.01
CA LYS A 64 -16.51 3.59 5.19
C LYS A 64 -17.33 2.98 6.31
N ASP A 65 -16.79 1.96 6.96
CA ASP A 65 -17.27 1.45 8.24
C ASP A 65 -16.82 2.36 9.40
N SER A 66 -16.93 1.89 10.65
CA SER A 66 -16.57 2.68 11.84
C SER A 66 -15.08 2.78 12.09
N ASP A 67 -14.26 1.90 11.51
CA ASP A 67 -12.80 1.98 11.56
C ASP A 67 -12.26 2.81 10.37
N GLY A 68 -13.15 3.33 9.54
CA GLY A 68 -12.83 4.10 8.36
C GLY A 68 -12.43 3.23 7.17
N ASP A 69 -12.49 1.91 7.32
CA ASP A 69 -12.12 0.94 6.29
C ASP A 69 -13.18 0.94 5.18
N THR A 70 -12.70 0.85 3.94
CA THR A 70 -13.55 0.71 2.76
C THR A 70 -13.71 -0.78 2.42
N PRO A 71 -14.67 -1.19 1.56
CA PRO A 71 -14.75 -2.56 1.06
C PRO A 71 -13.41 -3.10 0.51
N LEU A 72 -12.55 -2.25 -0.05
CA LEU A 72 -11.22 -2.65 -0.53
C LEU A 72 -10.24 -2.98 0.60
N HIS A 73 -10.34 -2.34 1.78
CA HIS A 73 -9.52 -2.65 2.95
C HIS A 73 -9.79 -4.06 3.48
N HIS A 74 -11.03 -4.52 3.34
CA HIS A 74 -11.45 -5.85 3.77
C HIS A 74 -11.16 -6.95 2.73
N CYS A 75 -10.71 -6.62 1.52
CA CYS A 75 -10.45 -7.63 0.49
C CYS A 75 -9.25 -8.51 0.82
N GLU A 76 -9.42 -9.82 0.67
CA GLU A 76 -8.35 -10.81 0.84
C GLU A 76 -7.88 -11.41 -0.50
N ASP A 77 -8.56 -11.09 -1.62
CA ASP A 77 -8.28 -11.68 -2.92
C ASP A 77 -8.13 -10.67 -4.06
N VAL A 78 -7.17 -10.97 -4.96
CA VAL A 78 -6.83 -10.12 -6.11
C VAL A 78 -7.94 -10.01 -7.16
N HIS A 79 -8.81 -11.01 -7.29
CA HIS A 79 -9.88 -10.98 -8.30
C HIS A 79 -10.97 -10.00 -7.88
N THR A 80 -11.34 -10.00 -6.60
CA THR A 80 -12.31 -9.04 -6.06
C THR A 80 -11.74 -7.63 -6.04
N ALA A 81 -10.48 -7.45 -5.63
CA ALA A 81 -9.81 -6.15 -5.72
C ALA A 81 -9.80 -5.61 -7.16
N LYS A 82 -9.57 -6.46 -8.18
CA LYS A 82 -9.69 -6.06 -9.59
C LYS A 82 -11.08 -5.57 -9.95
N VAL A 83 -12.12 -6.27 -9.53
CA VAL A 83 -13.50 -5.85 -9.79
C VAL A 83 -13.80 -4.51 -9.12
N ILE A 84 -13.37 -4.33 -7.87
CA ILE A 84 -13.54 -3.08 -7.14
C ILE A 84 -12.87 -1.91 -7.88
N VAL A 85 -11.59 -2.06 -8.20
CA VAL A 85 -10.77 -0.96 -8.74
C VAL A 85 -11.05 -0.68 -10.22
N GLU A 86 -11.24 -1.73 -11.03
CA GLU A 86 -11.29 -1.59 -12.49
C GLU A 86 -12.71 -1.47 -13.03
N GLU A 87 -13.72 -1.90 -12.28
CA GLU A 87 -15.09 -1.96 -12.77
C GLU A 87 -16.10 -1.21 -11.92
N LEU A 88 -15.87 -1.08 -10.62
CA LEU A 88 -16.79 -0.44 -9.68
C LEU A 88 -16.34 0.96 -9.24
N ASP A 89 -15.24 1.47 -9.80
CA ASP A 89 -14.65 2.78 -9.47
C ASP A 89 -14.23 2.91 -7.99
N GLY A 90 -13.69 1.82 -7.43
CA GLY A 90 -13.11 1.80 -6.09
C GLY A 90 -11.85 2.64 -5.99
N ASP A 91 -11.84 3.59 -5.04
CA ASP A 91 -10.74 4.51 -4.83
C ASP A 91 -9.69 3.90 -3.90
N ILE A 92 -8.53 3.57 -4.49
CA ILE A 92 -7.38 2.98 -3.80
C ILE A 92 -6.65 3.95 -2.86
N SER A 93 -6.92 5.26 -2.96
CA SER A 93 -6.26 6.31 -2.19
C SER A 93 -6.94 6.61 -0.85
N LEU A 94 -8.15 6.07 -0.63
CA LEU A 94 -8.89 6.28 0.60
C LEU A 94 -8.16 5.66 1.78
N GLN A 95 -8.06 6.46 2.85
CA GLN A 95 -7.42 6.07 4.10
C GLN A 95 -8.47 5.77 5.18
N ASN A 96 -8.22 4.77 6.01
CA ASN A 96 -9.01 4.47 7.20
C ASN A 96 -8.73 5.45 8.36
N GLU A 97 -9.29 5.22 9.55
CA GLU A 97 -9.09 6.10 10.70
C GLU A 97 -7.64 6.11 11.22
N GLU A 98 -6.85 5.08 10.92
CA GLU A 98 -5.41 5.02 11.21
C GLU A 98 -4.56 5.77 10.17
N GLY A 99 -5.18 6.33 9.13
CA GLY A 99 -4.48 7.01 8.04
C GLY A 99 -3.85 6.06 7.01
N LYS A 100 -4.23 4.77 7.01
CA LYS A 100 -3.69 3.75 6.12
C LYS A 100 -4.60 3.51 4.92
N THR A 101 -4.02 3.32 3.75
CA THR A 101 -4.75 2.81 2.57
C THR A 101 -4.90 1.29 2.64
N ALA A 102 -5.79 0.73 1.82
CA ALA A 102 -5.96 -0.72 1.72
C ALA A 102 -4.65 -1.47 1.40
N LEU A 103 -3.77 -0.88 0.59
CA LEU A 103 -2.43 -1.43 0.33
C LEU A 103 -1.59 -1.47 1.61
N GLN A 104 -1.56 -0.37 2.36
CA GLN A 104 -0.73 -0.27 3.57
C GLN A 104 -1.21 -1.24 4.65
N SER A 105 -2.52 -1.40 4.83
CA SER A 105 -3.08 -2.40 5.74
C SER A 105 -2.67 -3.82 5.33
N ALA A 106 -2.82 -4.18 4.05
CA ALA A 106 -2.42 -5.50 3.56
C ALA A 106 -0.91 -5.76 3.71
N GLU A 107 -0.07 -4.74 3.53
CA GLU A 107 1.40 -4.84 3.71
C GLU A 107 1.81 -5.05 5.17
N GLU A 108 1.10 -4.46 6.13
CA GLU A 108 1.41 -4.60 7.55
C GLU A 108 1.10 -5.99 8.08
N ASP A 109 -0.04 -6.55 7.68
CA ASP A 109 -0.41 -7.93 8.01
C ASP A 109 0.47 -8.93 7.26
N ALA A 110 1.06 -8.50 6.14
CA ALA A 110 1.86 -9.31 5.21
C ALA A 110 1.09 -10.54 4.69
N GLU A 111 -0.23 -10.39 4.59
CA GLU A 111 -1.14 -11.41 4.10
C GLU A 111 -1.52 -11.10 2.64
N PHE A 112 -1.65 -12.15 1.81
CA PHE A 112 -2.08 -12.06 0.40
C PHE A 112 -1.08 -11.35 -0.56
N PRO A 113 0.06 -12.00 -0.89
CA PRO A 113 1.12 -11.38 -1.71
C PRO A 113 0.65 -10.97 -3.11
N GLU A 114 -0.27 -11.73 -3.73
CA GLU A 114 -0.82 -11.37 -5.05
C GLU A 114 -1.69 -10.11 -5.01
N LEU A 115 -2.42 -9.89 -3.91
CA LEU A 115 -3.23 -8.70 -3.69
C LEU A 115 -2.33 -7.47 -3.48
N ILE A 116 -1.33 -7.59 -2.60
CA ILE A 116 -0.34 -6.53 -2.33
C ILE A 116 0.33 -6.11 -3.64
N GLN A 117 0.82 -7.08 -4.42
CA GLN A 117 1.48 -6.79 -5.69
C GLN A 117 0.57 -6.06 -6.67
N TYR A 118 -0.70 -6.48 -6.76
CA TYR A 118 -1.68 -5.81 -7.60
C TYR A 118 -1.93 -4.37 -7.16
N LEU A 119 -2.16 -4.15 -5.87
CA LEU A 119 -2.44 -2.82 -5.32
C LEU A 119 -1.23 -1.88 -5.42
N ARG A 120 0.01 -2.40 -5.29
CA ARG A 120 1.24 -1.64 -5.58
C ARG A 120 1.24 -1.12 -7.00
N VAL A 121 1.06 -2.01 -7.98
CA VAL A 121 1.04 -1.65 -9.41
C VAL A 121 -0.06 -0.61 -9.68
N LYS A 122 -1.24 -0.75 -9.08
CA LYS A 122 -2.34 0.22 -9.22
C LYS A 122 -2.05 1.56 -8.55
N SER A 123 -1.31 1.56 -7.45
CA SER A 123 -0.86 2.77 -6.75
C SER A 123 0.34 3.44 -7.43
N GLY A 124 0.82 2.91 -8.57
CA GLY A 124 2.00 3.41 -9.27
C GLY A 124 3.33 3.04 -8.61
N ILE A 125 3.30 2.11 -7.65
CA ILE A 125 4.47 1.53 -7.00
C ILE A 125 4.94 0.37 -7.89
N SER A 126 6.19 0.42 -8.33
CA SER A 126 6.76 -0.57 -9.25
C SER A 126 6.73 -1.97 -8.64
N ALA A 127 6.37 -2.95 -9.47
CA ALA A 127 6.39 -4.37 -9.15
C ALA A 127 7.78 -4.90 -8.75
N ASP A 128 8.84 -4.17 -9.14
CA ASP A 128 10.24 -4.54 -8.94
C ASP A 128 10.83 -3.90 -7.66
N GLU A 129 10.06 -3.08 -6.96
CA GLU A 129 10.47 -2.32 -5.77
C GLU A 129 9.94 -2.98 -4.51
N ASP A 130 10.51 -4.14 -4.18
CA ASP A 130 10.26 -4.74 -2.88
C ASP A 130 10.94 -3.91 -1.79
N SER A 131 10.11 -3.11 -1.10
CA SER A 131 10.37 -2.38 0.14
C SER A 131 11.14 -1.06 0.01
N LEU A 132 10.42 0.07 0.16
CA LEU A 132 10.71 1.17 1.11
C LEU A 132 10.23 2.59 0.72
N GLY A 133 9.40 2.77 -0.31
CA GLY A 133 8.95 4.11 -0.68
C GLY A 133 10.09 5.01 -1.19
N ILE A 134 11.18 4.40 -1.67
CA ILE A 134 12.21 5.08 -2.44
C ILE A 134 11.67 5.14 -3.86
N ASP A 135 11.28 6.34 -4.32
CA ASP A 135 10.83 6.49 -5.69
C ASP A 135 11.96 6.14 -6.69
N ALA A 136 11.59 5.70 -7.89
CA ALA A 136 12.54 5.28 -8.93
C ALA A 136 13.60 6.36 -9.27
N ASN A 137 13.30 7.64 -9.03
CA ASN A 137 14.21 8.76 -9.26
C ASN A 137 15.24 8.89 -8.12
N GLN A 138 14.86 8.69 -6.87
CA GLN A 138 15.79 8.58 -5.73
C GLN A 138 16.74 7.40 -5.91
N TRP A 139 16.23 6.27 -6.40
CA TRP A 139 17.05 5.10 -6.72
C TRP A 139 18.05 5.37 -7.84
N ALA A 140 17.62 6.05 -8.91
CA ALA A 140 18.50 6.45 -10.01
C ALA A 140 19.61 7.40 -9.54
N GLN A 141 19.24 8.45 -8.78
CA GLN A 141 20.20 9.40 -8.22
C GLN A 141 21.21 8.73 -7.29
N PHE A 142 20.76 7.76 -6.49
CA PHE A 142 21.65 7.02 -5.62
C PHE A 142 22.65 6.14 -6.41
N LYS A 143 22.19 5.46 -7.46
CA LYS A 143 23.07 4.67 -8.35
C LYS A 143 24.13 5.54 -9.01
N ASP A 144 23.75 6.74 -9.47
CA ASP A 144 24.69 7.71 -10.04
C ASP A 144 25.72 8.19 -9.00
N ASN A 145 25.28 8.43 -7.77
CA ASN A 145 26.18 8.81 -6.67
C ASN A 145 27.17 7.70 -6.28
N ILE A 146 26.73 6.44 -6.24
CA ILE A 146 27.63 5.29 -6.04
C ILE A 146 28.65 5.23 -7.17
N ARG A 147 28.17 5.29 -8.41
CA ARG A 147 29.02 5.22 -9.59
C ARG A 147 30.09 6.30 -9.53
N TYR A 148 29.70 7.53 -9.21
CA TYR A 148 30.62 8.63 -8.98
C TYR A 148 31.63 8.32 -7.86
N THR A 149 31.17 7.88 -6.69
CA THR A 149 32.05 7.54 -5.54
C THR A 149 33.08 6.46 -5.87
N MET A 150 32.73 5.51 -6.75
CA MET A 150 33.60 4.42 -7.21
C MET A 150 34.57 4.86 -8.31
N GLU A 151 34.11 5.71 -9.24
CA GLU A 151 34.88 6.21 -10.38
C GLU A 151 35.82 7.37 -10.03
N THR A 152 35.49 8.19 -9.04
CA THR A 152 36.40 9.26 -8.58
C THR A 152 37.49 8.72 -7.68
N GLU A 153 38.74 9.08 -7.97
CA GLU A 153 39.84 8.92 -7.01
C GLU A 153 39.57 9.82 -5.79
N PRO A 154 39.75 9.33 -4.54
CA PRO A 154 39.42 10.09 -3.35
C PRO A 154 40.22 11.40 -3.32
N ALA A 155 39.53 12.52 -3.42
CA ALA A 155 40.14 13.83 -3.24
C ALA A 155 40.33 14.08 -1.72
N ASN A 156 41.57 13.97 -1.25
CA ASN A 156 42.04 14.29 0.11
C ASN A 156 41.35 13.51 1.25
N ASP A 157 42.00 12.46 1.76
CA ASP A 157 42.03 11.95 3.16
C ASP A 157 40.79 12.17 4.08
N ASP A 158 39.57 12.22 3.57
CA ASP A 158 38.35 12.31 4.36
C ASP A 158 37.96 10.90 4.84
N PRO A 159 38.00 10.62 6.15
CA PRO A 159 37.76 9.28 6.68
C PRO A 159 36.35 8.75 6.36
N GLU A 160 35.35 9.63 6.26
CA GLU A 160 33.96 9.27 6.00
C GLU A 160 33.75 8.81 4.55
N SER A 161 34.33 9.54 3.59
CA SER A 161 34.30 9.18 2.16
C SER A 161 34.99 7.84 1.89
N MET A 162 36.11 7.57 2.57
CA MET A 162 36.83 6.29 2.47
C MET A 162 36.03 5.14 3.09
N ALA A 163 35.42 5.35 4.26
CA ALA A 163 34.59 4.35 4.91
C ALA A 163 33.34 4.00 4.09
N ARG A 164 32.71 5.00 3.46
CA ARG A 164 31.57 4.81 2.56
C ARG A 164 31.94 3.97 1.35
N ARG A 165 33.07 4.28 0.70
CA ARG A 165 33.58 3.50 -0.44
C ARG A 165 33.91 2.07 -0.05
N GLN A 166 34.62 1.87 1.06
CA GLN A 166 34.97 0.53 1.54
C GLN A 166 33.72 -0.31 1.80
N ARG A 167 32.70 0.26 2.44
CA ARG A 167 31.44 -0.45 2.72
C ARG A 167 30.71 -0.84 1.43
N LEU A 168 30.73 0.02 0.41
CA LEU A 168 30.19 -0.30 -0.91
C LEU A 168 30.99 -1.41 -1.62
N GLU A 169 32.31 -1.39 -1.53
CA GLU A 169 33.19 -2.42 -2.09
C GLU A 169 32.98 -3.79 -1.42
N GLU A 170 32.76 -3.81 -0.10
CA GLU A 170 32.43 -5.04 0.65
C GLU A 170 31.10 -5.64 0.20
N ILE A 171 30.05 -4.80 0.07
CA ILE A 171 28.73 -5.20 -0.43
C ILE A 171 28.81 -5.76 -1.85
N LEU A 172 29.54 -5.09 -2.74
CA LEU A 172 29.69 -5.52 -4.14
C LEU A 172 30.49 -6.83 -4.29
N ARG A 173 31.28 -7.19 -3.27
CA ARG A 173 32.06 -8.43 -3.24
C ARG A 173 31.33 -9.58 -2.52
N GLY A 174 30.23 -9.30 -1.84
CA GLY A 174 29.43 -10.29 -1.12
C GLY A 174 28.72 -11.28 -2.05
N ASP A 175 28.15 -12.33 -1.45
CA ASP A 175 27.43 -13.38 -2.18
C ASP A 175 26.06 -12.89 -2.71
N ASN A 176 25.53 -11.79 -2.18
CA ASN A 176 24.24 -11.22 -2.59
C ASN A 176 24.25 -9.68 -2.62
N PRO A 177 24.99 -9.08 -3.58
CA PRO A 177 25.30 -7.65 -3.58
C PRO A 177 24.06 -6.76 -3.72
N GLU A 178 23.02 -7.23 -4.40
CA GLU A 178 21.81 -6.45 -4.66
C GLU A 178 20.99 -6.21 -3.38
N GLN A 179 20.80 -7.25 -2.55
CA GLN A 179 20.06 -7.14 -1.29
C GLN A 179 20.81 -6.35 -0.22
N GLU A 180 22.13 -6.55 -0.14
CA GLU A 180 22.98 -5.80 0.79
C GLU A 180 23.05 -4.32 0.43
N LEU A 181 23.07 -4.00 -0.87
CA LEU A 181 23.05 -2.63 -1.35
C LEU A 181 21.72 -1.93 -1.02
N GLN A 182 20.60 -2.61 -1.22
CA GLN A 182 19.27 -2.10 -0.82
C GLN A 182 19.21 -1.82 0.68
N SER A 183 19.77 -2.73 1.50
CA SER A 183 19.82 -2.56 2.96
C SER A 183 20.68 -1.38 3.39
N TYR A 184 21.80 -1.15 2.70
CA TYR A 184 22.67 0.00 2.94
C TYR A 184 21.98 1.33 2.58
N ILE A 185 21.25 1.36 1.47
CA ILE A 185 20.47 2.53 1.05
C ILE A 185 19.41 2.90 2.07
N ARG A 186 18.69 1.90 2.59
CA ARG A 186 17.73 2.06 3.68
C ARG A 186 18.34 2.75 4.90
N GLU A 187 19.55 2.37 5.29
CA GLU A 187 20.25 2.94 6.43
C GLU A 187 20.64 4.40 6.19
N VAL A 188 21.17 4.72 5.01
CA VAL A 188 21.61 6.08 4.65
C VAL A 188 20.43 7.06 4.55
N ILE A 189 19.30 6.63 3.98
CA ILE A 189 18.12 7.50 3.88
C ILE A 189 17.53 7.78 5.27
N ARG A 190 17.49 6.77 6.15
CA ARG A 190 17.03 6.94 7.54
C ARG A 190 17.92 7.86 8.36
N SER A 191 19.24 7.82 8.14
CA SER A 191 20.15 8.73 8.84
C SER A 191 20.01 10.17 8.36
N GLN A 192 19.73 10.39 7.07
CA GLN A 192 19.47 11.74 6.53
C GLN A 192 18.13 12.32 6.99
N SER A 193 17.05 11.52 6.98
CA SER A 193 15.74 11.98 7.45
C SER A 193 15.68 12.25 8.96
N ALA A 194 16.51 11.57 9.75
CA ALA A 194 16.66 11.84 11.18
C ALA A 194 17.35 13.19 11.47
N THR A 195 18.18 13.69 10.54
CA THR A 195 18.89 14.98 10.71
C THR A 195 18.07 16.21 10.30
N GLU A 196 16.98 16.04 9.53
CA GLU A 196 16.11 17.15 9.13
C GLU A 196 15.03 17.50 10.17
N ASN A 197 14.81 16.66 11.19
CA ASN A 197 13.77 16.84 12.22
C ASN A 197 14.28 17.36 13.57
N ASP A 198 15.53 17.83 13.66
CA ASP A 198 16.08 18.44 14.88
C ASP A 198 16.15 19.98 14.74
N PRO A 199 15.32 20.76 15.45
CA PRO A 199 15.29 22.22 15.33
C PRO A 199 16.49 22.92 16.00
N GLU A 200 17.49 22.21 16.53
CA GLU A 200 18.69 22.82 17.12
C GLU A 200 20.01 22.17 16.67
N ALA A 201 20.53 22.51 15.49
CA ALA A 201 21.98 22.41 15.21
C ALA A 201 22.44 23.38 14.09
N PRO A 202 23.68 23.93 14.16
CA PRO A 202 24.03 25.22 13.58
C PRO A 202 24.38 25.17 12.08
N GLU A 203 24.03 26.24 11.36
CA GLU A 203 24.42 26.48 9.97
C GLU A 203 25.95 26.44 9.79
N THR A 204 26.48 25.33 9.30
CA THR A 204 27.85 25.29 8.76
C THR A 204 27.86 25.41 7.25
N LYS A 205 27.90 26.68 6.82
CA LYS A 205 28.64 27.23 5.67
C LYS A 205 28.46 26.54 4.31
N ARG A 206 27.54 27.11 3.52
CA ARG A 206 27.66 27.19 2.04
C ARG A 206 29.02 27.80 1.68
N ARG A 207 29.86 27.06 0.95
CA ARG A 207 30.95 27.66 0.16
C ARG A 207 30.47 27.87 -1.28
N LYS A 208 30.67 29.10 -1.75
CA LYS A 208 30.49 29.57 -3.13
C LYS A 208 31.48 28.91 -4.08
#